data_AF-A0A5E4C2E8-F1
#
_entry.id   AF-A0A5E4C2E8-F1
#
_cell.length_a   1.000
_cell.length_b   1.000
_cell.length_c   1.000
_cell.angle_alpha   90.00
_cell.angle_beta   90.00
_cell.angle_gamma   90.00
#
_symmetry.space_group_name_H-M   'P 1'
#
loop_
_entity.id
_entity.type
_entity.pdbx_description
1 polymer ?
#
loop_
_entity_poly.entity_id
_entity_poly.type
_entity_poly.pdbx_seq_one_letter_code
_entity_poly.pdbx_strand_id
1 'polypeptide(L)'
;MVPPPPPPHHLYAKANTSSSIFLHWRRPAFTTAQIINYTIRSPAGPPVGVKVTLIEDDTALVSWKPPDGPETVVTRYTILYASRKAWIAGEWQVLHREGAITMALLENLVAGNVYIVKISASNEVGEGPFSNSVELAVLPKETSESNQRPKRLDSADAKVYSGYYHLDQKSMTGIAVGVGIALTCILICVLILIYRSKARYVSIAGDDG
;
A
#
# COMPACT_ATOMS: atom_id res chain seq x y z
N MET A 1 -34.41 37.02 -19.64
CA MET A 1 -34.19 35.85 -18.77
C MET A 1 -32.98 36.15 -17.90
N VAL A 2 -33.14 36.24 -16.58
CA VAL A 2 -32.04 36.58 -15.65
C VAL A 2 -31.22 35.31 -15.38
N PRO A 3 -29.87 35.35 -15.49
CA PRO A 3 -29.06 34.18 -15.21
C PRO A 3 -29.21 33.73 -13.76
N PRO A 4 -29.11 32.42 -13.48
CA PRO A 4 -29.17 31.92 -12.12
C PRO A 4 -28.03 32.52 -11.27
N PRO A 5 -28.29 32.79 -9.98
CA PRO A 5 -27.27 33.32 -9.07
C PRO A 5 -26.08 32.34 -8.97
N PRO A 6 -24.83 32.83 -8.93
CA PRO A 6 -23.68 31.99 -8.61
C PRO A 6 -23.78 31.43 -7.18
N PRO A 7 -23.19 30.25 -6.93
CA PRO A 7 -23.12 29.67 -5.59
C PRO A 7 -22.34 30.59 -4.62
N PRO A 8 -22.63 30.57 -3.30
CA PRO A 8 -21.95 31.34 -2.30
C PRO A 8 -20.50 30.88 -2.25
N HIS A 9 -19.63 31.88 -2.21
CA HIS A 9 -18.21 31.64 -2.09
C HIS A 9 -17.88 31.10 -0.69
N HIS A 10 -16.88 30.21 -0.64
CA HIS A 10 -16.33 29.64 0.60
C HIS A 10 -17.33 28.78 1.40
N LEU A 11 -18.16 27.98 0.73
CA LEU A 11 -18.90 26.93 1.40
C LEU A 11 -17.95 25.77 1.76
N TYR A 12 -17.80 25.46 3.05
CA TYR A 12 -17.11 24.25 3.49
C TYR A 12 -17.76 23.66 4.74
N ALA A 13 -17.64 22.35 4.89
CA ALA A 13 -17.99 21.66 6.13
C ALA A 13 -16.74 21.49 6.99
N LYS A 14 -16.89 21.65 8.30
CA LYS A 14 -15.88 21.30 9.28
C LYS A 14 -16.48 20.27 10.23
N ALA A 15 -15.85 19.11 10.33
CA ALA A 15 -16.22 18.12 11.32
C ALA A 15 -16.05 18.71 12.74
N ASN A 16 -17.07 18.59 13.58
CA ASN A 16 -17.04 19.03 14.98
C ASN A 16 -16.96 17.81 15.93
N THR A 17 -17.82 16.82 15.69
CA THR A 17 -17.85 15.55 16.46
C THR A 17 -18.13 14.38 15.50
N SER A 18 -18.20 13.17 16.04
CA SER A 18 -18.64 11.98 15.29
C SER A 18 -20.07 12.05 14.74
N SER A 19 -20.89 13.01 15.20
CA SER A 19 -22.29 13.14 14.80
C SER A 19 -22.68 14.57 14.37
N SER A 20 -21.73 15.49 14.29
CA SER A 20 -22.03 16.90 14.02
C SER A 20 -21.01 17.52 13.08
N ILE A 21 -21.50 18.26 12.08
CA ILE A 21 -20.70 19.10 11.18
C ILE A 21 -21.12 20.56 11.32
N PHE A 22 -20.15 21.47 11.29
CA PHE A 22 -20.41 22.89 11.09
C PHE A 22 -20.33 23.22 9.62
N LEU A 23 -21.32 23.95 9.12
CA LEU A 23 -21.32 24.51 7.77
C LEU A 23 -20.88 25.97 7.85
N HIS A 24 -19.89 26.33 7.04
CA HIS A 24 -19.38 27.68 6.94
C HIS A 24 -19.64 28.19 5.52
N TRP A 25 -20.20 29.41 5.40
CA TRP A 25 -20.39 30.08 4.12
C TRP A 25 -20.21 31.59 4.30
N ARG A 26 -19.80 32.30 3.24
CA ARG A 26 -19.82 33.77 3.25
C ARG A 26 -21.22 34.30 2.96
N ARG A 27 -21.49 35.52 3.45
CA ARG A 27 -22.71 36.25 3.07
C ARG A 27 -22.79 36.32 1.54
N PRO A 28 -23.91 35.91 0.92
CA PRO A 28 -24.11 36.07 -0.51
C PRO A 28 -23.99 37.55 -0.91
N ALA A 29 -23.48 37.82 -2.10
CA ALA A 29 -23.37 39.19 -2.62
C ALA A 29 -24.73 39.82 -3.01
N PHE A 30 -25.83 39.10 -2.81
CA PHE A 30 -27.18 39.50 -3.22
C PHE A 30 -27.97 40.10 -2.06
N THR A 31 -28.77 41.13 -2.36
CA THR A 31 -29.71 41.78 -1.42
C THR A 31 -31.06 41.06 -1.33
N THR A 32 -31.36 40.12 -2.22
CA THR A 32 -32.63 39.38 -2.27
C THR A 32 -32.48 38.01 -1.64
N ALA A 33 -33.41 37.62 -0.75
CA ALA A 33 -33.41 36.31 -0.12
C ALA A 33 -33.72 35.20 -1.16
N GLN A 34 -32.71 34.38 -1.48
CA GLN A 34 -32.87 33.14 -2.23
C GLN A 34 -32.43 31.96 -1.38
N ILE A 35 -33.25 30.92 -1.33
CA ILE A 35 -32.90 29.64 -0.73
C ILE A 35 -32.05 28.89 -1.75
N ILE A 36 -30.83 28.50 -1.37
CA ILE A 36 -29.96 27.67 -2.21
C ILE A 36 -29.58 26.41 -1.45
N ASN A 37 -29.75 25.26 -2.09
CA ASN A 37 -29.46 23.95 -1.50
C ASN A 37 -28.03 23.52 -1.84
N TYR A 38 -27.29 23.05 -0.83
CA TYR A 38 -25.96 22.46 -0.99
C TYR A 38 -25.95 21.06 -0.41
N THR A 39 -25.24 20.15 -1.08
CA THR A 39 -24.99 18.81 -0.54
C THR A 39 -23.50 18.61 -0.39
N ILE A 40 -23.07 18.34 0.83
CA ILE A 40 -21.69 17.99 1.14
C ILE A 40 -21.70 16.50 1.48
N ARG A 41 -20.80 15.73 0.89
CA ARG A 41 -20.77 14.27 1.00
C ARG A 41 -19.38 13.80 1.41
N SER A 42 -19.28 13.11 2.54
CA SER A 42 -18.19 12.18 2.79
C SER A 42 -18.40 10.92 1.95
N PRO A 43 -17.39 10.04 1.81
CA PRO A 43 -17.59 8.76 1.17
C PRO A 43 -18.77 8.01 1.79
N ALA A 44 -19.81 7.75 0.98
CA ALA A 44 -21.07 7.19 1.47
C ALA A 44 -20.96 5.70 1.83
N GLY A 45 -20.04 4.99 1.17
CA GLY A 45 -19.77 3.58 1.38
C GLY A 45 -18.33 3.32 1.83
N PRO A 46 -18.06 2.12 2.35
CA PRO A 46 -16.70 1.70 2.67
C PRO A 46 -15.94 1.30 1.40
N PRO A 47 -14.60 1.20 1.47
CA PRO A 47 -13.81 0.52 0.44
C PRO A 47 -14.33 -0.90 0.19
N VAL A 48 -14.34 -1.32 -1.07
CA VAL A 48 -14.91 -2.61 -1.49
C VAL A 48 -13.82 -3.60 -1.89
N GLY A 49 -14.17 -4.89 -1.89
CA GLY A 49 -13.24 -5.95 -2.31
C GLY A 49 -11.97 -6.04 -1.46
N VAL A 50 -12.07 -5.75 -0.15
CA VAL A 50 -10.95 -5.85 0.79
C VAL A 50 -10.44 -7.28 0.84
N LYS A 51 -9.15 -7.47 0.56
CA LYS A 51 -8.46 -8.76 0.63
C LYS A 51 -7.20 -8.62 1.48
N VAL A 52 -6.97 -9.61 2.34
CA VAL A 52 -5.80 -9.71 3.20
C VAL A 52 -5.12 -11.04 2.92
N THR A 53 -3.85 -11.00 2.52
CA THR A 53 -3.08 -12.20 2.17
C THR A 53 -1.75 -12.16 2.91
N LEU A 54 -1.43 -13.24 3.63
CA LEU A 54 -0.10 -13.42 4.22
C LEU A 54 0.91 -13.62 3.07
N ILE A 55 1.93 -12.77 3.00
CA ILE A 55 2.97 -12.82 1.95
C ILE A 55 4.32 -13.29 2.48
N GLU A 56 4.58 -13.11 3.78
CA GLU A 56 5.73 -13.63 4.52
C GLU A 56 5.26 -14.10 5.92
N ASP A 57 6.12 -14.77 6.68
CA ASP A 57 5.77 -15.39 7.99
C ASP A 57 5.09 -14.40 8.97
N ASP A 58 5.43 -13.11 8.90
CA ASP A 58 4.94 -12.04 9.79
C ASP A 58 4.40 -10.81 9.04
N THR A 59 4.20 -10.92 7.72
CA THR A 59 3.84 -9.78 6.88
C THR A 59 2.68 -10.13 5.94
N ALA A 60 1.67 -9.26 5.91
CA ALA A 60 0.48 -9.43 5.09
C ALA A 60 0.22 -8.23 4.17
N LEU A 61 -0.18 -8.50 2.94
CA LEU A 61 -0.66 -7.51 1.99
C LEU A 61 -2.18 -7.33 2.14
N VAL A 62 -2.59 -6.10 2.39
CA VAL A 62 -3.98 -5.66 2.36
C VAL A 62 -4.20 -4.90 1.06
N SER A 63 -5.25 -5.25 0.31
CA SER A 63 -5.64 -4.57 -0.93
C SER A 63 -7.14 -4.33 -0.98
N TRP A 64 -7.56 -3.25 -1.63
CA TRP A 64 -8.97 -2.87 -1.74
C TRP A 64 -9.26 -2.12 -3.05
N LYS A 65 -10.51 -1.76 -3.25
CA LYS A 65 -10.96 -0.81 -4.27
C LYS A 65 -11.64 0.39 -3.61
N PRO A 66 -11.69 1.56 -4.27
CA PRO A 66 -12.46 2.70 -3.78
C PRO A 66 -13.94 2.33 -3.52
N PRO A 67 -14.67 3.08 -2.67
CA PRO A 67 -16.09 2.87 -2.46
C PRO A 67 -16.90 2.94 -3.75
N ASP A 68 -17.92 2.08 -3.87
CA ASP A 68 -18.89 2.15 -4.96
C ASP A 68 -19.82 3.38 -4.77
N GLY A 69 -20.28 3.96 -5.89
CA GLY A 69 -21.22 5.09 -5.89
C GLY A 69 -20.71 6.32 -6.64
N PRO A 70 -21.33 7.50 -6.44
CA PRO A 70 -20.88 8.73 -7.10
C PRO A 70 -19.42 9.02 -6.76
N GLU A 71 -18.63 9.47 -7.74
CA GLU A 71 -17.18 9.73 -7.64
C GLU A 71 -16.85 10.75 -6.55
N THR A 72 -16.80 10.27 -5.32
CA THR A 72 -16.39 11.04 -4.16
C THR A 72 -14.89 10.92 -4.10
N VAL A 73 -14.17 12.03 -4.34
CA VAL A 73 -12.70 12.02 -4.34
C VAL A 73 -12.20 11.63 -2.95
N VAL A 74 -11.64 10.42 -2.85
CA VAL A 74 -11.01 9.93 -1.62
C VAL A 74 -9.65 10.61 -1.48
N THR A 75 -9.36 11.17 -0.31
CA THR A 75 -8.05 11.78 -0.01
C THR A 75 -7.20 10.88 0.88
N ARG A 76 -7.81 10.03 1.72
CA ARG A 76 -7.10 9.13 2.63
C ARG A 76 -7.89 7.88 2.96
N TYR A 77 -7.21 6.75 3.07
CA TYR A 77 -7.72 5.52 3.68
C TYR A 77 -7.18 5.34 5.11
N THR A 78 -8.04 4.91 6.03
CA THR A 78 -7.65 4.44 7.37
C THR A 78 -7.77 2.93 7.41
N ILE A 79 -6.68 2.22 7.68
CA ILE A 79 -6.67 0.78 7.91
C ILE A 79 -6.56 0.59 9.42
N LEU A 80 -7.52 -0.12 10.01
CA LEU A 80 -7.48 -0.56 11.40
C LEU A 80 -7.21 -2.06 11.44
N TYR A 81 -6.22 -2.47 12.23
CA TYR A 81 -5.91 -3.88 12.42
C TYR A 81 -5.52 -4.16 13.87
N ALA A 82 -5.82 -5.36 14.36
CA ALA A 82 -5.45 -5.81 15.70
C ALA A 82 -5.49 -7.34 15.77
N SER A 83 -4.69 -7.93 16.65
CA SER A 83 -4.92 -9.33 17.03
C SER A 83 -6.29 -9.45 17.72
N ARG A 84 -6.94 -10.62 17.69
CA ARG A 84 -8.24 -10.83 18.34
C ARG A 84 -8.23 -10.40 19.81
N LYS A 85 -7.14 -10.66 20.52
CA LYS A 85 -6.96 -10.25 21.92
C LYS A 85 -6.93 -8.72 22.07
N ALA A 86 -6.13 -8.03 21.27
CA ALA A 86 -6.03 -6.57 21.28
C ALA A 86 -7.33 -5.89 20.83
N TRP A 87 -8.02 -6.46 19.83
CA TRP A 87 -9.32 -5.99 19.39
C TRP A 87 -10.36 -5.99 20.51
N ILE A 88 -10.45 -7.08 21.30
CA ILE A 88 -11.38 -7.17 22.43
C ILE A 88 -11.05 -6.11 23.49
N ALA A 89 -9.76 -5.78 23.67
CA ALA A 89 -9.32 -4.71 24.55
C ALA A 89 -9.52 -3.29 23.96
N GLY A 90 -9.98 -3.16 22.72
CA GLY A 90 -10.15 -1.88 22.02
C GLY A 90 -8.84 -1.29 21.47
N GLU A 91 -7.75 -2.06 21.48
CA GLU A 91 -6.40 -1.62 21.10
C GLU A 91 -6.16 -1.84 19.60
N TRP A 92 -6.71 -0.95 18.79
CA TRP A 92 -6.48 -0.97 17.34
C TRP A 92 -5.14 -0.34 16.97
N GLN A 93 -4.41 -1.00 16.07
CA GLN A 93 -3.34 -0.37 15.30
C GLN A 93 -3.95 0.40 14.12
N VAL A 94 -3.37 1.56 13.81
CA VAL A 94 -3.88 2.48 12.79
C VAL A 94 -2.81 2.72 11.72
N LEU A 95 -3.17 2.50 10.46
CA LEU A 95 -2.32 2.80 9.31
C LEU A 95 -3.05 3.73 8.34
N HIS A 96 -2.32 4.69 7.76
CA HIS A 96 -2.87 5.65 6.80
C HIS A 96 -2.26 5.48 5.42
N ARG A 97 -3.08 5.65 4.40
CA ARG A 97 -2.67 5.69 2.99
C ARG A 97 -3.36 6.83 2.27
N GLU A 98 -2.66 7.41 1.30
CA GLU A 98 -3.23 8.43 0.42
C GLU A 98 -4.34 7.85 -0.45
N GLY A 99 -5.28 8.68 -0.89
CA GLY A 99 -6.47 8.25 -1.61
C GLY A 99 -6.22 7.57 -2.96
N ALA A 100 -5.05 7.80 -3.58
CA ALA A 100 -4.63 7.10 -4.79
C ALA A 100 -4.08 5.69 -4.52
N ILE A 101 -3.71 5.38 -3.27
CA ILE A 101 -3.09 4.11 -2.88
C ILE A 101 -4.17 3.16 -2.38
N THR A 102 -4.30 2.01 -3.03
CA THR A 102 -5.32 1.00 -2.72
C THR A 102 -4.74 -0.30 -2.13
N MET A 103 -3.55 -0.21 -1.53
CA MET A 103 -2.89 -1.33 -0.86
C MET A 103 -1.97 -0.87 0.28
N ALA A 104 -1.71 -1.77 1.23
CA ALA A 104 -0.81 -1.55 2.36
C ALA A 104 -0.23 -2.87 2.89
N LEU A 105 0.98 -2.81 3.46
CA LEU A 105 1.58 -3.91 4.21
C LEU A 105 1.27 -3.78 5.70
N LEU A 106 0.89 -4.90 6.31
CA LEU A 106 0.84 -5.07 7.76
C LEU A 106 2.05 -5.91 8.15
N GLU A 107 2.94 -5.34 8.95
CA GLU A 107 4.22 -5.96 9.34
C GLU A 107 4.21 -6.30 10.83
N ASN A 108 5.19 -7.10 11.26
CA ASN A 108 5.37 -7.53 12.65
C ASN A 108 4.13 -8.29 13.19
N LEU A 109 3.51 -9.10 12.35
CA LEU A 109 2.40 -9.95 12.74
C LEU A 109 2.92 -11.14 13.55
N VAL A 110 2.27 -11.42 14.67
CA VAL A 110 2.72 -12.48 15.57
C VAL A 110 2.08 -13.80 15.18
N ALA A 111 2.92 -14.80 14.90
CA ALA A 111 2.50 -16.16 14.59
C ALA A 111 1.58 -16.78 15.65
N GLY A 112 0.61 -17.58 15.20
CA GLY A 112 -0.43 -18.17 16.05
C GLY A 112 -1.60 -17.25 16.37
N ASN A 113 -1.56 -15.97 15.98
CA ASN A 113 -2.67 -15.05 16.18
C ASN A 113 -3.59 -14.98 14.96
N VAL A 114 -4.86 -14.62 15.23
CA VAL A 114 -5.80 -14.15 14.22
C VAL A 114 -5.90 -12.63 14.32
N TYR A 115 -5.61 -11.96 13.22
CA TYR A 115 -5.75 -10.52 13.07
C TYR A 115 -7.08 -10.17 12.43
N ILE A 116 -7.68 -9.08 12.89
CA ILE A 116 -8.93 -8.52 12.38
C ILE A 116 -8.56 -7.21 11.70
N VAL A 117 -9.00 -7.03 10.46
CA VAL A 117 -8.67 -5.87 9.63
C VAL A 117 -9.95 -5.24 9.10
N LYS A 118 -10.05 -3.91 9.12
CA LYS A 118 -11.12 -3.15 8.48
C LYS A 118 -10.60 -1.81 7.94
N ILE A 119 -11.24 -1.27 6.92
CA ILE A 119 -10.76 -0.07 6.21
C ILE A 119 -11.89 0.93 6.03
N SER A 120 -11.62 2.22 6.19
CA SER A 120 -12.50 3.33 5.82
C SER A 120 -11.86 4.20 4.74
N ALA A 121 -12.69 4.92 3.98
CA ALA A 121 -12.27 5.99 3.09
C ALA A 121 -12.65 7.34 3.69
N SER A 122 -11.83 8.36 3.50
CA SER A 122 -12.12 9.73 3.93
C SER A 122 -11.77 10.75 2.85
N ASN A 123 -12.45 11.88 2.85
CA ASN A 123 -12.15 13.07 2.04
C ASN A 123 -12.05 14.30 2.95
N GLU A 124 -11.93 15.51 2.36
CA GLU A 124 -11.87 16.77 3.12
C GLU A 124 -13.12 17.06 3.97
N VAL A 125 -14.25 16.42 3.64
CA VAL A 125 -15.51 16.58 4.38
C VAL A 125 -15.50 15.72 5.63
N GLY A 126 -15.03 14.48 5.53
CA GLY A 126 -15.02 13.56 6.65
C GLY A 126 -14.74 12.11 6.27
N GLU A 127 -14.83 11.24 7.27
CA GLU A 127 -14.63 9.80 7.16
C GLU A 127 -15.94 9.09 6.85
N GLY A 128 -15.88 8.16 5.89
CA GLY A 128 -16.97 7.23 5.58
C GLY A 128 -16.99 6.03 6.52
N PRO A 129 -17.96 5.13 6.37
CA PRO A 129 -18.04 3.93 7.20
C PRO A 129 -16.86 2.99 6.96
N PHE A 130 -16.57 2.16 7.95
CA PHE A 130 -15.61 1.06 7.81
C PHE A 130 -16.22 -0.11 7.02
N SER A 131 -15.38 -0.83 6.30
CA SER A 131 -15.72 -2.11 5.68
C SER A 131 -16.10 -3.15 6.74
N ASN A 132 -16.72 -4.24 6.27
CA ASN A 132 -16.77 -5.47 7.07
C ASN A 132 -15.35 -5.89 7.46
N SER A 133 -15.23 -6.53 8.62
CA SER A 133 -13.95 -7.05 9.09
C SER A 133 -13.53 -8.29 8.31
N VAL A 134 -12.25 -8.36 7.97
CA VAL A 134 -11.60 -9.54 7.39
C VAL A 134 -10.67 -10.12 8.45
N GLU A 135 -10.69 -11.44 8.60
CA GLU A 135 -9.79 -12.15 9.51
C GLU A 135 -8.60 -12.74 8.74
N LEU A 136 -7.40 -12.63 9.33
CA LEU A 136 -6.17 -13.22 8.83
C LEU A 136 -5.56 -14.10 9.93
N ALA A 137 -5.43 -15.39 9.68
CA ALA A 137 -4.69 -16.29 10.56
C ALA A 137 -3.20 -16.28 10.17
N VAL A 138 -2.33 -16.01 11.13
CA VAL A 138 -0.88 -16.10 10.96
C VAL A 138 -0.45 -17.45 11.49
N LEU A 139 -0.01 -18.35 10.60
CA LEU A 139 0.32 -19.71 11.00
C LEU A 139 1.65 -19.75 11.77
N PRO A 140 1.78 -20.57 12.82
CA PRO A 140 3.07 -20.89 13.40
C PRO A 140 4.01 -21.47 12.36
N LYS A 141 5.28 -21.05 12.41
CA LYS A 141 6.33 -21.73 11.66
C LYS A 141 6.42 -23.16 12.20
N GLU A 142 6.27 -24.16 11.34
CA GLU A 142 6.59 -25.54 11.71
C GLU A 142 8.08 -25.55 12.09
N THR A 143 8.38 -25.60 13.37
CA THR A 143 9.73 -25.83 13.86
C THR A 143 10.07 -27.26 13.47
N SER A 144 10.78 -27.42 12.35
CA SER A 144 11.50 -28.66 12.04
C SER A 144 12.63 -28.85 13.06
N GLU A 145 12.28 -29.05 14.32
CA GLU A 145 13.15 -29.68 15.32
C GLU A 145 13.20 -31.17 15.01
N SER A 146 13.93 -31.53 13.95
CA SER A 146 14.42 -32.90 13.81
C SER A 146 15.50 -33.11 14.87
N ASN A 147 15.06 -33.52 16.05
CA ASN A 147 15.89 -34.12 17.07
C ASN A 147 16.83 -35.13 16.40
N GLN A 148 18.14 -34.91 16.57
CA GLN A 148 19.17 -35.82 16.10
C GLN A 148 18.89 -37.24 16.61
N ARG A 149 18.49 -38.13 15.69
CA ARG A 149 18.55 -39.57 15.91
C ARG A 149 19.08 -40.20 14.62
N PRO A 150 20.32 -40.70 14.59
CA PRO A 150 20.82 -41.33 13.38
C PRO A 150 20.15 -42.69 13.26
N LYS A 151 19.36 -42.91 12.20
CA LYS A 151 19.10 -44.25 11.65
C LYS A 151 18.40 -44.19 10.28
N ARG A 152 19.22 -44.57 9.30
CA ARG A 152 18.94 -45.27 8.03
C ARG A 152 18.17 -44.52 6.92
N LEU A 153 18.93 -44.38 5.84
CA LEU A 153 18.61 -44.02 4.46
C LEU A 153 17.47 -44.87 3.90
N ASP A 154 16.37 -44.23 3.50
CA ASP A 154 15.47 -44.73 2.46
C ASP A 154 15.13 -43.60 1.48
N SER A 155 15.38 -43.87 0.19
CA SER A 155 15.65 -42.91 -0.88
C SER A 155 14.39 -42.45 -1.66
N ALA A 156 13.23 -42.31 -1.01
CA ALA A 156 11.96 -42.01 -1.71
C ALA A 156 11.50 -40.55 -1.62
N ASP A 157 11.86 -39.80 -0.56
CA ASP A 157 11.33 -38.45 -0.32
C ASP A 157 12.13 -37.30 -0.97
N ALA A 158 13.29 -37.60 -1.57
CA ALA A 158 14.16 -36.60 -2.20
C ALA A 158 13.54 -35.95 -3.45
N LYS A 159 12.55 -36.58 -4.08
CA LYS A 159 11.98 -36.09 -5.35
C LYS A 159 10.89 -35.03 -5.17
N VAL A 160 10.20 -35.01 -4.03
CA VAL A 160 9.13 -34.03 -3.74
C VAL A 160 9.71 -32.74 -3.14
N TYR A 161 10.69 -32.85 -2.23
CA TYR A 161 11.38 -31.69 -1.65
C TYR A 161 12.19 -30.93 -2.70
N SER A 162 12.85 -31.65 -3.63
CA SER A 162 13.56 -31.05 -4.75
C SER A 162 12.68 -30.20 -5.66
N GLY A 163 11.36 -30.39 -5.69
CA GLY A 163 10.44 -29.62 -6.55
C GLY A 163 10.25 -28.17 -6.11
N TYR A 164 10.26 -27.90 -4.80
CA TYR A 164 9.95 -26.57 -4.23
C TYR A 164 11.16 -25.63 -4.32
N TYR A 165 12.36 -26.08 -3.91
CA TYR A 165 13.60 -25.31 -4.05
C TYR A 165 14.04 -25.13 -5.51
N HIS A 166 13.65 -26.06 -6.39
CA HIS A 166 13.98 -25.94 -7.81
C HIS A 166 13.21 -24.82 -8.50
N LEU A 167 12.07 -24.33 -7.97
CA LEU A 167 11.39 -23.16 -8.54
C LEU A 167 12.09 -21.86 -8.12
N ASP A 168 12.45 -21.74 -6.84
CA ASP A 168 13.17 -20.57 -6.32
C ASP A 168 14.59 -20.49 -6.90
N GLN A 169 15.30 -21.62 -7.03
CA GLN A 169 16.67 -21.66 -7.58
C GLN A 169 16.75 -21.24 -9.05
N LYS A 170 15.73 -21.49 -9.88
CA LYS A 170 15.67 -21.01 -11.28
C LYS A 170 15.44 -19.50 -11.36
N SER A 171 14.60 -18.98 -10.47
CA SER A 171 14.32 -17.54 -10.38
C SER A 171 15.54 -16.78 -9.84
N MET A 172 16.17 -17.32 -8.78
CA MET A 172 17.39 -16.78 -8.17
C MET A 172 18.58 -16.78 -9.13
N THR A 173 18.77 -17.84 -9.91
CA THR A 173 19.83 -17.89 -10.94
C THR A 173 19.59 -16.88 -12.06
N GLY A 174 18.33 -16.66 -12.48
CA GLY A 174 17.99 -15.62 -13.44
C GLY A 174 18.34 -14.20 -12.97
N ILE A 175 18.03 -13.88 -11.71
CA ILE A 175 18.35 -12.57 -11.11
C ILE A 175 19.87 -12.41 -10.96
N ALA A 176 20.57 -13.43 -10.43
CA ALA A 176 22.02 -13.38 -10.26
C ALA A 176 22.77 -13.22 -11.59
N VAL A 177 22.34 -13.93 -12.64
CA VAL A 177 22.90 -13.81 -13.99
C VAL A 177 22.58 -12.44 -14.59
N GLY A 178 21.36 -11.93 -14.42
CA GLY A 178 20.96 -10.60 -14.89
C GLY A 178 21.77 -9.48 -14.26
N VAL A 179 21.98 -9.52 -12.95
CA VAL A 179 22.83 -8.56 -12.22
C VAL A 179 24.28 -8.66 -12.69
N GLY A 180 24.81 -9.87 -12.90
CA GLY A 180 26.16 -10.07 -13.43
C GLY A 180 26.35 -9.47 -14.83
N ILE A 181 25.37 -9.64 -15.72
CA ILE A 181 25.40 -9.05 -17.07
C ILE A 181 25.33 -7.52 -16.98
N ALA A 182 24.45 -6.95 -16.15
CA ALA A 182 24.35 -5.50 -15.99
C ALA A 182 25.66 -4.88 -15.47
N LEU A 183 26.30 -5.51 -14.48
CA LEU A 183 27.57 -5.04 -13.92
C LEU A 183 28.72 -5.10 -14.94
N THR A 184 28.79 -6.15 -15.74
CA THR A 184 29.82 -6.26 -16.79
C THR A 184 29.62 -5.19 -17.88
N CYS A 185 28.39 -4.93 -18.31
CA CYS A 185 28.08 -3.84 -19.24
C CYS A 185 28.50 -2.47 -18.68
N ILE A 186 28.23 -2.19 -17.39
CA ILE A 186 28.63 -0.93 -16.75
C ILE A 186 30.15 -0.77 -16.75
N LEU A 187 30.89 -1.81 -16.37
CA LEU A 187 32.36 -1.78 -16.36
C LEU A 187 32.93 -1.52 -17.76
N ILE A 188 32.39 -2.18 -18.79
CA ILE A 188 32.81 -1.97 -20.18
C ILE A 188 32.55 -0.53 -20.62
N CYS A 189 31.36 0.02 -20.32
CA CYS A 189 31.04 1.41 -20.63
C CYS A 189 32.01 2.39 -19.95
N VAL A 190 32.32 2.18 -18.67
CA VAL A 190 33.28 3.01 -17.92
C VAL A 190 34.67 2.92 -18.55
N LEU A 191 35.14 1.72 -18.90
CA LEU A 191 36.43 1.54 -19.58
C LEU A 191 36.46 2.30 -20.91
N ILE A 192 35.43 2.17 -21.75
CA ILE A 192 35.35 2.91 -23.03
C ILE A 192 35.41 4.42 -22.79
N LEU A 193 34.71 4.94 -21.78
CA LEU A 193 34.75 6.36 -21.44
C LEU A 193 36.16 6.82 -21.02
N ILE A 194 36.88 6.00 -20.24
CA ILE A 194 38.26 6.27 -19.82
C ILE A 194 39.23 6.18 -21.01
N TYR A 195 39.07 5.21 -21.91
CA TYR A 195 39.90 5.13 -23.11
C TYR A 195 39.65 6.30 -24.05
N ARG A 196 38.40 6.75 -24.18
CA ARG A 196 38.07 7.95 -24.97
C ARG A 196 38.55 9.24 -24.31
N SER A 197 38.57 9.34 -22.98
CA SER A 197 39.17 10.48 -22.29
C SER A 197 40.68 10.50 -22.46
N LYS A 198 41.36 9.34 -22.37
CA LYS A 198 42.79 9.21 -22.68
C LYS A 198 43.12 9.53 -24.13
N ALA A 199 42.34 9.05 -25.10
CA ALA A 199 42.53 9.38 -26.51
C ALA A 199 42.38 10.89 -26.76
N ARG A 200 41.39 11.54 -26.13
CA ARG A 200 41.23 13.00 -26.20
C ARG A 200 42.37 13.76 -25.51
N TYR A 201 42.90 13.25 -24.39
CA TYR A 201 44.05 13.85 -23.71
C TYR A 201 45.33 13.77 -24.57
N VAL A 202 45.55 12.65 -25.26
CA VAL A 202 46.71 12.48 -26.17
C VAL A 202 46.58 13.33 -27.42
N SER A 203 45.38 13.52 -27.98
CA SER A 203 45.17 14.43 -29.11
C SER A 203 45.39 15.91 -28.76
N ILE A 204 45.10 16.33 -27.51
CA ILE A 204 45.35 17.71 -27.05
C ILE A 204 46.85 17.93 -26.78
N ALA A 205 47.59 16.92 -26.31
CA ALA A 205 49.02 17.03 -26.03
C ALA A 205 49.92 16.89 -27.28
N GLY A 206 49.37 16.56 -28.44
CA GLY A 206 50.12 16.38 -29.70
C GLY A 206 50.13 17.59 -30.63
N ASP A 207 49.47 18.69 -30.27
CA ASP A 207 49.36 19.92 -31.09
C ASP A 207 50.31 21.05 -30.62
N ASP A 208 51.06 20.83 -29.53
CA ASP A 208 52.03 21.78 -28.95
C ASP A 208 53.51 21.38 -29.21
N GLY A 209 53.79 20.66 -30.32
CA GLY A 209 55.12 20.16 -30.69
C GLY A 209 55.61 20.65 -32.04
#